data_AF-A0A1V5K765-F1
#
_entry.id   AF-A0A1V5K765-F1
#
_cell.length_a   1.000
_cell.length_b   1.000
_cell.length_c   1.000
_cell.angle_alpha   90.00
_cell.angle_beta   90.00
_cell.angle_gamma   90.00
#
_symmetry.space_group_name_H-M   'P 1'
#
loop_
_entity.id
_entity.type
_entity.pdbx_description
1 polymer ?
#
loop_
_entity_poly.entity_id
_entity_poly.type
_entity_poly.pdbx_seq_one_letter_code
_entity_poly.pdbx_strand_id
1 'polypeptide(L)'
;MRNALLTLNNVMIVSPDVIIGASFLMLFVAAKMELGFATVLLAHVAFSVPIVVLMVLPKLQEMSPTLIYAALDLGASSRDVLTRVIVPYIAPGILAGFFMAFTYSLDDFAVTFFVTGGGFTTLSVEIYSLARHGISLTINALSTMMFVVTFALVTGYYFITTRQSRGLRESREPREPGEPGEPGEPGGSAVGGGRRLGTVGAGSSAISVGRVRTIGSIGGVSNVGSVIGGVGGVGGVGAGVSGSGNDADGWEAEE
;
A
#
# COMPACT_ATOMS: atom_id res chain seq x y z
N MET A 1 21.94 9.01 -7.69
CA MET A 1 20.80 9.77 -8.26
C MET A 1 19.49 8.97 -8.25
N ARG A 2 19.41 7.76 -8.83
CA ARG A 2 18.16 6.96 -8.81
C ARG A 2 17.54 6.77 -7.42
N ASN A 3 18.34 6.40 -6.42
CA ASN A 3 17.84 6.22 -5.06
C ASN A 3 17.30 7.52 -4.45
N ALA A 4 17.91 8.67 -4.77
CA ALA A 4 17.43 9.97 -4.28
C ALA A 4 16.07 10.36 -4.88
N LEU A 5 15.84 10.05 -6.16
CA LEU A 5 14.55 10.28 -6.82
C LEU A 5 13.44 9.38 -6.23
N LEU A 6 13.76 8.11 -5.96
CA LEU A 6 12.82 7.19 -5.33
C LEU A 6 12.50 7.59 -3.88
N THR A 7 13.51 8.03 -3.12
CA THR A 7 13.30 8.56 -1.77
C THR A 7 12.46 9.84 -1.79
N LEU A 8 12.70 10.76 -2.72
CA LEU A 8 11.91 11.98 -2.86
C LEU A 8 10.43 11.67 -3.17
N ASN A 9 10.17 10.69 -4.03
CA ASN A 9 8.80 10.26 -4.34
C ASN A 9 8.08 9.73 -3.11
N ASN A 10 8.80 9.02 -2.23
CA ASN A 10 8.25 8.50 -0.98
C ASN A 10 8.01 9.58 0.09
N VAL A 11 8.63 10.76 -0.02
CA VAL A 11 8.37 11.85 0.94
C VAL A 11 6.93 12.32 0.86
N MET A 12 6.38 12.43 -0.36
CA MET A 12 5.01 12.92 -0.54
C MET A 12 3.98 11.94 0.02
N ILE A 13 4.19 10.62 -0.12
CA ILE A 13 3.21 9.62 0.36
C ILE A 13 3.20 9.45 1.88
N VAL A 14 4.29 9.81 2.56
CA VAL A 14 4.37 9.74 4.02
C VAL A 14 3.94 11.05 4.68
N SER A 15 3.85 12.14 3.90
CA SER A 15 3.45 13.44 4.40
C SER A 15 1.94 13.49 4.64
N PRO A 16 1.46 14.02 5.78
CA PRO A 16 0.05 14.28 5.99
C PRO A 16 -0.54 15.22 4.94
N ASP A 17 -1.73 14.92 4.43
CA ASP A 17 -2.38 15.68 3.34
C ASP A 17 -2.57 17.17 3.68
N VAL A 18 -2.84 17.48 4.95
CA VAL A 18 -2.97 18.86 5.46
C VAL A 18 -1.66 19.64 5.26
N ILE A 19 -0.51 19.01 5.49
CA ILE A 19 0.80 19.65 5.32
C ILE A 19 1.08 19.88 3.82
N ILE A 20 0.74 18.89 2.98
CA ILE A 20 0.86 19.01 1.52
C ILE A 20 -0.01 20.16 1.01
N GLY A 21 -1.26 20.24 1.45
CA GLY A 21 -2.22 21.29 1.07
C GLY A 21 -1.76 22.68 1.49
N ALA A 22 -1.35 22.85 2.76
CA ALA A 22 -0.81 24.12 3.25
C ALA A 22 0.45 24.54 2.47
N SER A 23 1.32 23.58 2.12
CA SER A 23 2.53 23.84 1.34
C SER A 23 2.20 24.30 -0.08
N PHE A 24 1.22 23.67 -0.75
CA PHE A 24 0.76 24.11 -2.06
C PHE A 24 0.10 25.48 -2.03
N LEU A 25 -0.69 25.78 -1.00
CA LEU A 25 -1.25 27.12 -0.81
C LEU A 25 -0.15 28.18 -0.70
N MET A 26 0.85 27.96 0.16
CA MET A 26 1.99 28.88 0.27
C MET A 26 2.74 29.03 -1.06
N LEU A 27 2.91 27.94 -1.80
CA LEU A 27 3.55 27.95 -3.12
C LEU A 27 2.77 28.80 -4.12
N PHE A 28 1.45 28.61 -4.25
CA PHE A 28 0.63 29.36 -5.21
C PHE A 28 0.51 30.84 -4.85
N VAL A 29 0.41 31.15 -3.55
CA VAL A 29 0.44 32.54 -3.08
C VAL A 29 1.79 33.19 -3.37
N ALA A 30 2.91 32.49 -3.11
CA ALA A 30 4.25 32.98 -3.44
C ALA A 30 4.45 33.17 -4.96
N ALA A 31 3.85 32.29 -5.77
CA ALA A 31 3.83 32.37 -7.22
C ALA A 31 2.85 33.44 -7.78
N LYS A 32 2.12 34.16 -6.91
CA LYS A 32 1.08 35.14 -7.28
C LYS A 32 0.00 34.58 -8.21
N MET A 33 -0.33 33.29 -8.05
CA MET A 33 -1.43 32.66 -8.77
C MET A 33 -2.75 32.86 -8.02
N GLU A 34 -3.81 33.16 -8.76
CA GLU A 34 -5.17 33.20 -8.18
C GLU A 34 -5.65 31.79 -7.85
N LEU A 35 -6.20 31.62 -6.66
CA LEU A 35 -6.78 30.35 -6.22
C LEU A 35 -8.07 30.08 -6.98
N GLY A 36 -8.17 28.88 -7.55
CA GLY A 36 -9.36 28.45 -8.29
C GLY A 36 -9.14 27.10 -8.94
N PHE A 37 -9.84 26.85 -10.05
CA PHE A 37 -9.79 25.56 -10.74
C PHE A 37 -8.37 25.16 -11.17
N ALA A 38 -7.56 26.11 -11.67
CA ALA A 38 -6.22 25.82 -12.17
C ALA A 38 -5.24 25.38 -11.07
N THR A 39 -5.27 26.03 -9.91
CA THR A 39 -4.42 25.66 -8.76
C THR A 39 -4.83 24.30 -8.21
N VAL A 40 -6.14 24.04 -8.14
CA VAL A 40 -6.69 22.75 -7.72
C VAL A 40 -6.26 21.64 -8.68
N LEU A 41 -6.38 21.86 -9.99
CA LEU A 41 -5.96 20.87 -10.99
C LEU A 41 -4.45 20.58 -10.88
N LEU A 42 -3.61 21.61 -10.75
CA LEU A 42 -2.17 21.44 -10.61
C LEU A 42 -1.79 20.69 -9.33
N ALA A 43 -2.44 20.99 -8.21
CA ALA A 43 -2.21 20.27 -6.95
C ALA A 43 -2.55 18.77 -7.10
N HIS A 44 -3.71 18.45 -7.69
CA HIS A 44 -4.12 17.06 -7.97
C HIS A 44 -3.15 16.32 -8.86
N VAL A 45 -2.70 16.95 -9.95
CA VAL A 45 -1.71 16.35 -10.83
C VAL A 45 -0.40 16.10 -10.06
N ALA A 46 0.06 17.07 -9.27
CA ALA A 46 1.32 16.97 -8.54
C ALA A 46 1.34 15.82 -7.53
N PHE A 47 0.27 15.61 -6.76
CA PHE A 47 0.21 14.49 -5.81
C PHE A 47 -0.19 13.15 -6.44
N SER A 48 -0.82 13.15 -7.62
CA SER A 48 -1.18 11.90 -8.30
C SER A 48 0.05 11.16 -8.85
N VAL A 49 1.10 11.89 -9.25
CA VAL A 49 2.34 11.31 -9.78
C VAL A 49 2.95 10.27 -8.85
N PRO A 50 3.25 10.55 -7.56
CA PRO A 50 3.89 9.57 -6.68
C PRO A 50 3.07 8.28 -6.52
N ILE A 51 1.75 8.40 -6.45
CA ILE A 51 0.83 7.26 -6.34
C ILE A 51 0.92 6.38 -7.59
N VAL A 52 0.84 6.97 -8.79
CA VAL A 52 0.95 6.21 -10.04
C VAL A 52 2.32 5.56 -10.18
N VAL A 53 3.39 6.27 -9.81
CA VAL A 53 4.76 5.73 -9.85
C VAL A 53 4.90 4.50 -8.96
N LEU A 54 4.31 4.52 -7.75
CA LEU A 54 4.36 3.37 -6.84
C LEU A 54 3.56 2.16 -7.33
N MET A 55 2.55 2.36 -8.18
CA MET A 55 1.79 1.27 -8.78
C MET A 55 2.47 0.70 -10.04
N VAL A 56 3.14 1.54 -10.83
CA VAL A 56 3.77 1.14 -12.09
C VAL A 56 5.20 0.61 -11.89
N LEU A 57 5.97 1.19 -10.97
CA LEU A 57 7.39 0.84 -10.78
C LEU A 57 7.62 -0.63 -10.38
N PRO A 58 6.86 -1.25 -9.47
CA PRO A 58 7.01 -2.67 -9.15
C PRO A 58 6.77 -3.56 -10.38
N LYS A 59 5.79 -3.21 -11.21
CA LYS A 59 5.48 -3.95 -12.44
C LYS A 59 6.59 -3.82 -13.48
N LEU A 60 7.23 -2.66 -13.57
CA LEU A 60 8.44 -2.50 -14.38
C LEU A 60 9.62 -3.33 -13.86
N GLN A 61 9.80 -3.41 -12.54
CA GLN A 61 10.89 -4.15 -11.91
C GLN A 61 10.71 -5.68 -11.96
N GLU A 62 9.46 -6.15 -11.95
CA GLU A 62 9.11 -7.56 -12.14
C GLU A 62 9.41 -8.07 -13.57
N MET A 63 9.52 -7.17 -14.56
CA MET A 63 9.77 -7.55 -15.95
C MET A 63 11.18 -8.09 -16.14
N SER A 64 11.30 -9.26 -16.78
CA SER A 64 12.62 -9.82 -17.08
C SER A 64 13.34 -9.01 -18.17
N PRO A 65 14.63 -8.66 -17.98
CA PRO A 65 15.41 -7.96 -19.01
C PRO A 65 15.52 -8.75 -20.33
N THR A 66 15.40 -10.08 -20.26
CA THR A 66 15.46 -10.97 -21.42
C THR A 66 14.38 -10.67 -22.46
N LEU A 67 13.19 -10.22 -22.05
CA LEU A 67 12.13 -9.82 -22.98
C LEU A 67 12.55 -8.61 -23.84
N ILE A 68 13.29 -7.67 -23.26
CA ILE A 68 13.82 -6.50 -23.99
C ILE A 68 14.91 -6.94 -24.96
N TYR A 69 15.87 -7.75 -24.50
CA TYR A 69 16.97 -8.21 -25.35
C TYR A 69 16.48 -9.05 -26.53
N ALA A 70 15.53 -9.97 -26.30
CA ALA A 70 14.94 -10.77 -27.36
C ALA A 70 14.22 -9.89 -28.41
N ALA A 71 13.48 -8.85 -27.98
CA ALA A 71 12.82 -7.95 -28.91
C ALA A 71 13.83 -7.15 -29.78
N LEU A 72 14.95 -6.72 -29.18
CA LEU A 72 16.04 -6.07 -29.91
C LEU A 72 16.72 -7.03 -30.90
N ASP A 73 16.92 -8.29 -30.52
CA ASP A 73 17.51 -9.33 -31.38
C ASP A 73 16.61 -9.65 -32.60
N LEU A 74 15.29 -9.56 -32.45
CA LEU A 74 14.33 -9.65 -33.56
C LEU A 74 14.29 -8.39 -34.45
N GLY A 75 15.14 -7.39 -34.18
CA GLY A 75 15.24 -6.16 -34.97
C GLY A 75 14.22 -5.08 -34.59
N ALA A 76 13.57 -5.17 -33.42
CA ALA A 76 12.66 -4.13 -32.97
C ALA A 76 13.41 -2.84 -32.62
N SER A 77 12.87 -1.69 -33.04
CA SER A 77 13.41 -0.39 -32.64
C SER A 77 13.08 -0.07 -31.17
N SER A 78 13.80 0.84 -30.52
CA SER A 78 13.53 1.22 -29.11
C SER A 78 12.10 1.72 -28.88
N ARG A 79 11.46 2.34 -29.90
CA ARG A 79 10.06 2.76 -29.84
C ARG A 79 9.10 1.56 -29.93
N ASP A 80 9.42 0.57 -30.74
CA ASP A 80 8.64 -0.67 -30.84
C ASP A 80 8.75 -1.49 -29.55
N VAL A 81 9.95 -1.60 -28.96
CA VAL A 81 10.12 -2.28 -27.66
C VAL A 81 9.28 -1.60 -26.58
N LEU A 82 9.31 -0.26 -26.50
CA LEU A 82 8.51 0.48 -25.53
C LEU A 82 7.01 0.22 -25.71
N THR A 83 6.49 0.38 -26.92
CA THR A 83 5.04 0.34 -27.19
C THR A 83 4.47 -1.08 -27.30
N ARG A 84 5.23 -2.04 -27.80
CA ARG A 84 4.77 -3.42 -28.07
C ARG A 84 5.19 -4.43 -27.03
N VAL A 85 6.20 -4.13 -26.20
CA VAL A 85 6.69 -5.05 -25.15
C VAL A 85 6.47 -4.46 -23.77
N ILE A 86 7.04 -3.28 -23.50
CA ILE A 86 7.04 -2.69 -22.15
C ILE A 86 5.62 -2.24 -21.75
N VAL A 87 4.98 -1.40 -22.55
CA VAL A 87 3.63 -0.86 -22.28
C VAL A 87 2.59 -1.96 -22.04
N PRO A 88 2.43 -2.99 -22.89
CA PRO A 88 1.44 -4.04 -22.65
C PRO A 88 1.78 -4.90 -21.43
N TYR A 89 3.06 -5.08 -21.10
CA TYR A 89 3.47 -5.81 -19.89
C TYR A 89 3.06 -5.05 -18.62
N ILE A 90 3.28 -3.73 -18.58
CA ILE A 90 2.94 -2.90 -17.42
C ILE A 90 1.52 -2.33 -17.46
N ALA A 91 0.76 -2.57 -18.53
CA ALA A 91 -0.61 -2.12 -18.70
C ALA A 91 -1.52 -2.40 -17.49
N PRO A 92 -1.52 -3.60 -16.86
CA PRO A 92 -2.31 -3.81 -15.64
C PRO A 92 -1.85 -2.92 -14.47
N GLY A 93 -0.56 -2.60 -14.39
CA GLY A 93 -0.01 -1.66 -13.40
C GLY A 93 -0.40 -0.21 -13.67
N ILE A 94 -0.40 0.21 -14.94
CA ILE A 94 -0.88 1.54 -15.34
C ILE A 94 -2.36 1.68 -15.03
N LEU A 95 -3.17 0.66 -15.34
CA LEU A 95 -4.60 0.67 -15.07
C LEU A 95 -4.89 0.72 -13.56
N ALA A 96 -4.16 -0.06 -12.76
CA ALA A 96 -4.24 0.00 -11.30
C ALA A 96 -3.84 1.39 -10.78
N GLY A 97 -2.73 1.95 -11.27
CA GLY A 97 -2.28 3.30 -10.93
C GLY A 97 -3.30 4.38 -11.29
N PHE A 98 -3.93 4.28 -12.46
CA PHE A 98 -4.99 5.18 -12.91
C PHE A 98 -6.18 5.17 -11.96
N PHE A 99 -6.71 3.99 -11.63
CA PHE A 99 -7.85 3.89 -10.70
C PHE A 99 -7.50 4.35 -9.29
N MET A 100 -6.28 4.07 -8.82
CA MET A 100 -5.82 4.53 -7.51
C MET A 100 -5.70 6.05 -7.46
N ALA A 101 -5.08 6.69 -8.46
CA ALA A 101 -4.98 8.14 -8.54
C ALA A 101 -6.35 8.81 -8.67
N PHE A 102 -7.25 8.23 -9.46
CA PHE A 102 -8.62 8.71 -9.59
C PHE A 102 -9.39 8.63 -8.26
N THR A 103 -9.30 7.49 -7.58
CA THR A 103 -9.95 7.29 -6.27
C THR A 103 -9.42 8.27 -5.24
N TYR A 104 -8.10 8.47 -5.18
CA TYR A 104 -7.47 9.41 -4.26
C TYR A 104 -7.89 10.86 -4.55
N SER A 105 -7.95 11.24 -5.82
CA SER A 105 -8.39 12.57 -6.26
C SER A 105 -9.85 12.87 -5.87
N LEU A 106 -10.73 11.86 -5.91
CA LEU A 106 -12.13 12.03 -5.49
C LEU A 106 -12.28 12.16 -3.97
N ASP A 107 -11.44 11.48 -3.19
CA ASP A 107 -11.50 11.48 -1.72
C ASP A 107 -10.72 12.65 -1.10
N ASP A 108 -9.85 13.33 -1.85
CA ASP A 108 -9.05 14.42 -1.30
C ASP A 108 -9.91 15.67 -0.99
N PHE A 109 -10.09 15.89 0.31
CA PHE A 109 -10.63 17.14 0.86
C PHE A 109 -9.51 18.07 1.35
N ALA A 110 -8.44 17.53 1.92
CA ALA A 110 -7.47 18.34 2.66
C ALA A 110 -6.67 19.25 1.72
N VAL A 111 -6.11 18.72 0.62
CA VAL A 111 -5.33 19.53 -0.32
C VAL A 111 -6.25 20.48 -1.08
N THR A 112 -7.41 20.01 -1.53
CA THR A 112 -8.41 20.85 -2.20
C THR A 112 -8.89 22.01 -1.34
N PHE A 113 -9.20 21.79 -0.06
CA PHE A 113 -9.67 22.85 0.84
C PHE A 113 -8.71 24.03 0.94
N PHE A 114 -7.40 23.77 1.00
CA PHE A 114 -6.40 24.85 1.06
C PHE A 114 -6.20 25.57 -0.28
N VAL A 115 -6.42 24.89 -1.41
CA VAL A 115 -6.01 25.38 -2.74
C VAL A 115 -7.18 25.97 -3.57
N THR A 116 -8.43 25.64 -3.22
CA THR A 116 -9.62 26.02 -4.02
C THR A 116 -10.00 27.51 -3.89
N GLY A 117 -9.70 28.14 -2.75
CA GLY A 117 -10.06 29.54 -2.48
C GLY A 117 -11.56 29.83 -2.53
N GLY A 118 -11.96 31.10 -2.60
CA GLY A 118 -13.37 31.51 -2.64
C GLY A 118 -14.06 31.40 -4.01
N GLY A 119 -13.35 30.97 -5.06
CA GLY A 119 -13.81 31.05 -6.46
C GLY A 119 -14.27 29.73 -7.09
N PHE A 120 -13.97 28.58 -6.49
CA PHE A 120 -14.33 27.27 -7.01
C PHE A 120 -14.47 26.28 -5.86
N THR A 121 -15.55 25.52 -5.77
CA THR A 121 -15.73 24.47 -4.74
C THR A 121 -15.74 23.09 -5.39
N THR A 122 -14.94 22.17 -4.84
CA THR A 122 -15.01 20.75 -5.22
C THR A 122 -16.14 20.08 -4.45
N LEU A 123 -16.61 18.95 -4.97
CA LEU A 123 -17.64 18.14 -4.33
C LEU A 123 -17.28 17.79 -2.88
N SER A 124 -16.02 17.42 -2.63
CA SER A 124 -15.52 17.04 -1.31
C SER A 124 -15.53 18.23 -0.32
N VAL A 125 -15.15 19.43 -0.79
CA VAL A 125 -15.20 20.66 0.03
C VAL A 125 -16.63 21.12 0.29
N GLU A 126 -17.52 20.98 -0.70
CA GLU A 126 -18.94 21.33 -0.56
C GLU A 126 -19.63 20.44 0.49
N ILE A 127 -19.42 19.12 0.44
CA ILE A 127 -19.96 18.19 1.45
C ILE A 127 -19.48 18.57 2.85
N TYR A 128 -18.18 18.89 3.00
CA TYR A 128 -17.61 19.30 4.28
C TYR A 128 -18.21 20.63 4.77
N SER A 129 -18.37 21.62 3.88
CA SER A 129 -19.00 22.90 4.20
C SER A 129 -20.43 22.69 4.69
N LEU A 130 -21.21 21.87 4.00
CA LEU A 130 -22.58 21.53 4.39
C LEU A 130 -22.60 20.85 5.77
N ALA A 131 -21.69 19.90 6.04
CA ALA A 131 -21.59 19.21 7.32
C ALA A 131 -21.34 20.16 8.52
N ARG A 132 -20.58 21.24 8.31
CA ARG A 132 -20.24 22.24 9.34
C ARG A 132 -21.36 23.24 9.62
N HIS A 133 -22.26 23.50 8.66
CA HIS A 133 -23.36 24.46 8.81
C HIS A 133 -24.58 23.92 9.58
N GLY A 134 -24.52 22.69 10.12
CA GLY A 134 -25.57 22.08 10.94
C GLY A 134 -26.31 20.93 10.24
N ILE A 135 -27.10 20.17 11.00
CA ILE A 135 -27.80 18.95 10.53
C ILE A 135 -28.78 19.32 9.42
N SER A 136 -28.34 19.26 8.18
CA SER A 136 -29.19 19.32 6.99
C SER A 136 -29.51 17.89 6.54
N LEU A 137 -30.76 17.66 6.10
CA LEU A 137 -31.15 16.40 5.44
C LEU A 137 -30.24 16.08 4.24
N THR A 138 -29.63 17.11 3.64
CA THR A 138 -28.68 16.99 2.53
C THR A 138 -27.42 16.22 2.92
N ILE A 139 -26.86 16.42 4.13
CA ILE A 139 -25.67 15.68 4.58
C ILE A 139 -26.00 14.21 4.77
N ASN A 140 -27.10 13.90 5.47
CA ASN A 140 -27.51 12.51 5.71
C ASN A 140 -27.81 11.79 4.37
N ALA A 141 -28.40 12.48 3.39
CA ALA A 141 -28.62 11.93 2.06
C ALA A 141 -27.29 11.66 1.32
N LEU A 142 -26.35 12.59 1.35
CA LEU A 142 -25.01 12.45 0.76
C LEU A 142 -24.21 11.32 1.41
N SER A 143 -24.17 11.24 2.74
CA SER A 143 -23.50 10.16 3.47
C SER A 143 -24.11 8.79 3.15
N THR A 144 -25.44 8.71 3.04
CA THR A 144 -26.12 7.46 2.65
C THR A 144 -25.80 7.09 1.21
N MET A 145 -25.77 8.05 0.29
CA MET A 145 -25.42 7.81 -1.12
C MET A 145 -23.97 7.34 -1.26
N MET A 146 -23.02 8.00 -0.59
CA MET A 146 -21.62 7.58 -0.54
C MET A 146 -21.47 6.19 0.08
N PHE A 147 -22.19 5.91 1.17
CA PHE A 147 -22.21 4.58 1.78
C PHE A 147 -22.71 3.51 0.82
N VAL A 148 -23.81 3.75 0.10
CA VAL A 148 -24.35 2.81 -0.89
C VAL A 148 -23.36 2.58 -2.04
N VAL A 149 -22.73 3.63 -2.56
CA VAL A 149 -21.74 3.51 -3.64
C VAL A 149 -20.52 2.70 -3.19
N THR A 150 -19.95 3.01 -2.02
CA THR A 150 -18.81 2.28 -1.46
C THR A 150 -19.17 0.83 -1.17
N PHE A 151 -20.35 0.57 -0.58
CA PHE A 151 -20.83 -0.77 -0.30
C PHE A 151 -21.05 -1.59 -1.58
N ALA A 152 -21.59 -0.96 -2.62
CA ALA A 152 -21.77 -1.59 -3.94
C ALA A 152 -20.42 -1.90 -4.60
N LEU A 153 -19.44 -0.99 -4.53
CA LEU A 153 -18.09 -1.22 -5.05
C LEU A 153 -17.37 -2.36 -4.33
N VAL A 154 -17.41 -2.39 -2.99
CA VAL A 154 -16.79 -3.45 -2.19
C VAL A 154 -17.46 -4.80 -2.48
N THR A 155 -18.79 -4.83 -2.53
CA THR A 155 -19.54 -6.06 -2.85
C THR A 155 -19.24 -6.53 -4.27
N GLY A 156 -19.23 -5.62 -5.25
CA GLY A 156 -18.88 -5.91 -6.64
C GLY A 156 -17.45 -6.44 -6.79
N TYR A 157 -16.48 -5.79 -6.15
CA TYR A 157 -15.09 -6.26 -6.11
C TYR A 157 -14.98 -7.66 -5.50
N TYR A 158 -15.65 -7.89 -4.36
CA TYR A 158 -15.66 -9.20 -3.70
C TYR A 158 -16.23 -10.30 -4.61
N PHE A 159 -17.32 -10.01 -5.34
CA PHE A 159 -17.91 -10.95 -6.30
C PHE A 159 -16.99 -11.27 -7.48
N ILE A 160 -16.26 -10.29 -8.00
CA ILE A 160 -15.33 -10.46 -9.13
C ILE A 160 -14.10 -11.28 -8.68
N THR A 161 -13.53 -10.95 -7.52
CA THR A 161 -12.34 -11.62 -6.97
C THR A 161 -12.64 -13.07 -6.56
N THR A 162 -13.80 -13.32 -5.94
CA THR A 162 -14.18 -14.69 -5.51
C THR A 162 -14.40 -15.64 -6.68
N ARG A 163 -14.76 -15.12 -7.87
CA ARG A 163 -14.87 -15.93 -9.09
C ARG A 163 -13.51 -16.35 -9.65
N GLN A 164 -12.46 -15.55 -9.47
CA GLN A 164 -11.11 -15.87 -9.96
C GLN A 164 -10.40 -16.91 -9.08
N SER A 165 -10.63 -16.92 -7.76
CA SER A 165 -9.96 -17.86 -6.84
C SER A 165 -10.43 -19.33 -6.99
N ARG A 166 -11.50 -19.59 -7.72
CA ARG A 166 -11.98 -20.96 -8.00
C ARG A 166 -11.24 -21.65 -9.15
N GLY A 167 -10.59 -20.90 -10.05
CA GLY A 167 -9.94 -21.45 -11.25
C GLY A 167 -8.52 -22.02 -11.05
N LEU A 168 -7.87 -21.78 -9.91
CA LEU A 168 -6.46 -22.18 -9.67
C LEU A 168 -6.29 -23.40 -8.75
N ARG A 169 -7.40 -23.95 -8.21
CA ARG A 169 -7.37 -25.12 -7.31
C ARG A 169 -7.52 -26.46 -8.03
N GLU A 170 -7.97 -26.45 -9.28
CA GLU A 170 -8.28 -27.68 -10.02
C GLU A 170 -7.05 -28.31 -10.73
N SER A 171 -6.00 -27.53 -11.00
CA SER A 171 -4.78 -28.02 -11.68
C SER A 171 -3.71 -28.61 -10.74
N ARG A 172 -4.03 -28.82 -9.46
CA ARG A 172 -3.06 -29.19 -8.42
C ARG A 172 -3.39 -30.50 -7.71
N GLU A 173 -3.99 -31.46 -8.43
CA GLU A 173 -3.86 -32.87 -8.02
C GLU A 173 -2.45 -33.35 -8.37
N PRO A 174 -1.60 -33.69 -7.38
CA PRO A 174 -0.34 -34.36 -7.64
C PRO A 174 -0.67 -35.81 -8.05
N ARG A 175 -0.34 -36.19 -9.28
CA ARG A 175 -0.25 -37.60 -9.65
C ARG A 175 0.88 -38.22 -8.82
N GLU A 176 0.57 -39.20 -7.98
CA GLU A 176 1.58 -40.01 -7.31
C GLU A 176 2.49 -40.70 -8.35
N PRO A 177 3.82 -40.61 -8.23
CA PRO A 177 4.73 -41.38 -9.09
C PRO A 177 4.72 -42.86 -8.67
N GLY A 178 4.45 -43.77 -9.61
CA GLY A 178 4.61 -45.21 -9.40
C GLY A 178 6.06 -45.58 -9.07
N GLU A 179 6.25 -46.45 -8.07
CA GLU A 179 7.56 -46.94 -7.65
C GLU A 179 8.28 -47.75 -8.75
N PRO A 180 9.60 -47.54 -8.97
CA PRO A 180 10.41 -48.44 -9.78
C PRO A 180 10.80 -49.69 -8.98
N GLY A 181 10.62 -50.87 -9.58
CA GLY A 181 10.92 -52.16 -8.96
C GLY A 181 12.40 -52.38 -8.64
N GLU A 182 12.67 -53.02 -7.49
CA GLU A 182 14.00 -53.44 -7.06
C GLU A 182 14.48 -54.72 -7.81
N PRO A 183 15.78 -54.82 -8.19
CA PRO A 183 16.38 -56.07 -8.64
C PRO A 183 16.77 -56.97 -7.47
N GLY A 184 16.49 -58.27 -7.62
CA GLY A 184 16.43 -59.24 -6.53
C GLY A 184 17.75 -59.72 -5.92
N GLU A 185 17.64 -60.15 -4.66
CA GLU A 185 18.60 -61.01 -3.98
C GLU A 185 18.27 -62.50 -4.19
N PRO A 186 19.28 -63.38 -4.35
CA PRO A 186 19.04 -64.79 -4.62
C PRO A 186 18.98 -65.65 -3.35
N GLY A 187 17.96 -66.51 -3.29
CA GLY A 187 17.93 -67.79 -2.56
C GLY A 187 17.91 -67.68 -1.04
N GLY A 188 16.93 -68.18 -0.30
CA GLY A 188 15.98 -69.24 -0.56
C GLY A 188 15.87 -70.06 0.72
N SER A 189 14.68 -70.22 1.27
CA SER A 189 14.28 -71.42 2.03
C SER A 189 12.81 -71.30 2.44
N ALA A 190 12.06 -72.27 1.95
CA ALA A 190 11.04 -73.00 2.69
C ALA A 190 9.80 -72.28 3.26
N VAL A 191 8.67 -72.69 2.67
CA VAL A 191 7.54 -73.34 3.39
C VAL A 191 6.52 -72.41 4.07
N GLY A 192 5.32 -72.44 3.51
CA GLY A 192 4.14 -72.86 4.28
C GLY A 192 3.11 -71.79 4.62
N GLY A 193 1.91 -71.94 4.06
CA GLY A 193 0.67 -71.74 4.83
C GLY A 193 -0.07 -70.41 4.63
N GLY A 194 -1.00 -70.42 3.68
CA GLY A 194 -2.42 -70.20 3.97
C GLY A 194 -2.92 -68.85 4.52
N ARG A 195 -3.79 -68.23 3.69
CA ARG A 195 -5.06 -67.57 4.06
C ARG A 195 -5.02 -66.14 4.62
N ARG A 196 -5.25 -65.22 3.68
CA ARG A 196 -6.30 -64.16 3.65
C ARG A 196 -6.61 -63.31 4.89
N LEU A 197 -6.52 -62.01 4.61
CA LEU A 197 -7.34 -60.86 5.04
C LEU A 197 -7.14 -60.31 6.45
N GLY A 198 -6.42 -59.19 6.49
CA GLY A 198 -6.42 -58.26 7.61
C GLY A 198 -7.67 -57.38 7.63
N THR A 199 -8.29 -57.35 8.80
CA THR A 199 -9.03 -56.20 9.33
C THR A 199 -8.32 -55.82 10.62
N VAL A 200 -8.13 -54.52 10.89
CA VAL A 200 -8.03 -53.82 12.19
C VAL A 200 -7.59 -52.39 11.84
N GLY A 201 -8.41 -51.36 12.02
CA GLY A 201 -8.89 -50.90 13.33
C GLY A 201 -7.81 -49.99 13.94
N ALA A 202 -7.74 -48.73 13.54
CA ALA A 202 -8.25 -47.61 14.32
C ALA A 202 -7.65 -47.53 15.74
N GLY A 203 -6.74 -46.58 15.96
CA GLY A 203 -6.21 -46.26 17.27
C GLY A 203 -5.40 -44.96 17.26
N SER A 204 -6.07 -43.88 17.66
CA SER A 204 -5.58 -42.72 18.41
C SER A 204 -4.15 -42.21 18.17
N SER A 205 -4.02 -40.92 17.85
CA SER A 205 -3.63 -39.93 18.86
C SER A 205 -3.52 -38.50 18.30
N ALA A 206 -4.17 -37.60 19.03
CA ALA A 206 -3.69 -36.27 19.42
C ALA A 206 -3.35 -35.24 18.34
N ILE A 207 -4.25 -34.25 18.27
CA ILE A 207 -4.04 -32.91 17.74
C ILE A 207 -2.83 -32.28 18.44
N SER A 208 -1.75 -32.07 17.69
CA SER A 208 -0.63 -31.21 18.08
C SER A 208 -0.80 -29.87 17.40
N VAL A 209 -1.19 -28.86 18.18
CA VAL A 209 -1.17 -27.44 17.77
C VAL A 209 0.30 -27.01 17.76
N GLY A 210 0.94 -27.25 16.61
CA GLY A 210 2.34 -26.93 16.36
C GLY A 210 2.53 -25.47 15.96
N ARG A 211 2.96 -24.66 16.93
CA ARG A 211 3.94 -23.56 16.85
C ARG A 211 3.97 -22.75 15.54
N VAL A 212 3.49 -21.51 15.63
CA VAL A 212 3.74 -20.43 14.65
C VAL A 212 5.24 -20.34 14.39
N ARG A 213 5.65 -20.71 13.18
CA ARG A 213 7.02 -20.60 12.70
C ARG A 213 7.18 -19.22 12.07
N THR A 214 7.81 -18.31 12.80
CA THR A 214 8.27 -17.02 12.31
C THR A 214 9.16 -17.27 11.09
N ILE A 215 8.71 -16.84 9.91
CA ILE A 215 9.54 -16.79 8.71
C ILE A 215 10.47 -15.60 8.88
N GLY A 216 11.76 -15.90 9.00
CA GLY A 216 12.82 -14.91 9.03
C GLY A 216 13.08 -14.30 7.65
N SER A 217 13.47 -13.03 7.71
CA SER A 217 14.39 -12.35 6.79
C SER A 217 13.92 -12.12 5.36
N ILE A 218 13.19 -11.01 5.17
CA ILE A 218 13.38 -10.18 3.97
C ILE A 218 14.21 -8.98 4.44
N GLY A 219 15.50 -9.00 4.12
CA GLY A 219 16.39 -7.89 4.40
C GLY A 219 16.03 -6.67 3.55
N GLY A 220 16.04 -5.49 4.19
CA GLY A 220 16.24 -4.23 3.48
C GLY A 220 15.04 -3.28 3.39
N VAL A 221 14.44 -2.91 4.52
CA VAL A 221 13.79 -1.58 4.70
C VAL A 221 13.61 -1.32 6.20
N SER A 222 14.71 -0.98 6.88
CA SER A 222 14.67 -0.58 8.29
C SER A 222 15.68 0.52 8.55
N ASN A 223 15.55 1.66 7.85
CA ASN A 223 16.10 2.90 8.39
C ASN A 223 15.49 4.18 7.78
N VAL A 224 14.22 4.45 8.11
CA VAL A 224 13.60 5.79 7.89
C VAL A 224 13.26 6.46 9.24
N GLY A 225 13.56 5.80 10.36
CA GLY A 225 13.31 6.32 11.71
C GLY A 225 14.48 7.10 12.34
N SER A 226 15.69 7.09 11.76
CA SER A 226 16.87 7.68 12.42
C SER A 226 17.23 9.11 11.97
N VAL A 227 16.44 9.75 11.10
CA VAL A 227 16.76 11.09 10.56
C VAL A 227 16.10 12.24 11.36
N ILE A 228 15.26 11.93 12.36
CA ILE A 228 14.57 12.94 13.19
C ILE A 228 15.27 13.18 14.55
N GLY A 229 16.40 12.50 14.83
CA GLY A 229 17.11 12.60 16.12
C GLY A 229 18.34 13.51 16.15
N GLY A 230 18.61 14.29 15.10
CA GLY A 230 19.93 14.88 14.86
C GLY A 230 20.00 16.42 14.82
N VAL A 231 19.19 17.15 15.60
CA VAL A 231 19.40 18.59 15.80
C VAL A 231 19.09 18.94 17.26
N GLY A 232 20.12 18.89 18.11
CA GLY A 232 19.98 19.16 19.55
C GLY A 232 21.33 19.17 20.25
N GLY A 233 22.27 19.98 19.76
CA GLY A 233 23.59 20.14 20.35
C GLY A 233 24.07 21.57 20.21
N VAL A 234 23.56 22.47 21.05
CA VAL A 234 24.15 23.79 21.28
C VAL A 234 24.46 23.90 22.77
N GLY A 235 25.70 24.31 23.04
CA GLY A 235 26.42 24.17 24.28
C GLY A 235 25.74 24.74 25.52
N GLY A 236 25.92 24.01 26.63
CA GLY A 236 25.70 24.52 27.97
C GLY A 236 26.71 25.62 28.32
N VAL A 237 26.19 26.72 28.85
CA VAL A 237 26.93 27.67 29.68
C VAL A 237 26.40 27.48 31.10
N GLY A 238 27.31 27.11 32.00
CA GLY A 238 27.00 26.83 33.39
C GLY A 238 26.61 28.07 34.18
N ALA A 239 25.75 27.88 35.17
CA ALA A 239 25.65 28.76 36.33
C ALA A 239 25.36 27.89 37.56
N GLY A 240 26.21 28.06 38.56
CA GLY A 240 26.27 27.23 39.76
C GLY A 240 25.11 27.40 40.73
N VAL A 241 24.98 26.37 41.55
CA VAL A 241 24.16 26.29 42.76
C VAL A 241 24.70 27.23 43.85
N SER A 242 23.79 28.00 44.44
CA SER A 242 23.82 28.56 45.80
C SER A 242 22.39 29.08 46.04
N GLY A 243 21.53 28.49 46.85
CA GLY A 243 21.67 28.22 48.29
C GLY A 243 20.81 29.23 49.06
N SER A 244 19.96 28.75 49.98
CA SER A 244 19.32 29.45 51.11
C SER A 244 17.83 29.88 51.00
N GLY A 245 17.07 29.52 52.06
CA GLY A 245 15.90 30.24 52.61
C GLY A 245 14.57 29.86 51.97
N ASN A 246 13.71 29.03 52.58
CA ASN A 246 12.78 29.33 53.68
C ASN A 246 11.66 30.32 53.29
N ASP A 247 10.48 30.08 53.86
CA ASP A 247 9.26 30.91 53.88
C ASP A 247 8.23 30.48 52.80
N ALA A 248 7.20 29.71 53.15
CA ALA A 248 6.03 30.02 53.99
C ALA A 248 4.84 30.53 53.14
N ASP A 249 3.73 29.83 53.34
CA ASP A 249 2.35 30.33 53.42
C ASP A 249 1.59 30.82 52.17
N GLY A 250 0.43 30.18 51.98
CA GLY A 250 -0.82 30.75 51.42
C GLY A 250 -0.76 31.12 49.94
N TRP A 251 -1.80 31.02 49.14
CA TRP A 251 -3.19 31.37 49.36
C TRP A 251 -4.05 30.75 48.23
N GLU A 252 -5.25 30.31 48.61
CA GLU A 252 -6.57 30.40 47.96
C GLU A 252 -6.63 30.68 46.43
N ALA A 253 -7.29 29.86 45.60
CA ALA A 253 -8.75 29.68 45.46
C ALA A 253 -9.49 30.99 45.13
N GLU A 254 -9.94 31.14 43.87
CA GLU A 254 -11.01 32.00 43.30
C GLU A 254 -10.71 32.10 41.78
N GLU A 255 -11.58 31.94 40.79
CA GLU A 255 -12.97 31.53 40.57
C GLU A 255 -13.03 30.93 39.14
#